data_AF-A0A7J4NZR6-F1
#
_entry.id   AF-A0A7J4NZR6-F1
#
_cell.length_a   1.000
_cell.length_b   1.000
_cell.length_c   1.000
_cell.angle_alpha   90.00
_cell.angle_beta   90.00
_cell.angle_gamma   90.00
#
_symmetry.space_group_name_H-M   'P 1'
#
loop_
_entity.id
_entity.type
_entity.pdbx_description
1 polymer ?
#
loop_
_entity_poly.entity_id
_entity_poly.type
_entity_poly.pdbx_seq_one_letter_code
_entity_poly.pdbx_strand_id
1 'polypeptide(L)'
;MGFENVWLIAPLVAVLSIFTGIYILRWVKSQDPGSERTRFIGGAIKEGSKAFLNRMYRTLAVFVAVMAAVLFIFLPHPIWLTSTPMSNVMLAAAYIFGSLCSGVAGFIGMDVATDSNMRSATAAQTGISKAFQISYRGGAVMGLAVVGLALAGVSVVYFITKDPTFIVGFSFGASAMALFAKAGGGIYTKTADIAADLVGKVEMNLEEDDPRNPAVIADNVGDNVGDCAGMGADLFDSYVASLMAVMLLGVILGGYYVELPLVFAGIGVLTSIIGVFLVNVKEGQEPGPILNNGTYTATIIYLVLSGIATYLLGYEWRIWGAAACGLIVGVVIGLTTDFFTSGDKGPTQKTAEASATGPAVTIITGFSYGLLSVLPPLVGIGIGSWLAHSLCEGIGPGYGVYGVGIAAFGMLSIVGMVIASDSFGPIGDNAKGIAEMSGMKSETVDILDKLDAAGNTSKAITKGFAIGAAGLTVISILAAYKEVADAQLHGSLTFDLMNPVVMAGAFIGVAMPPVFSALLMLGVGRNAQRMIEEVRRQF
;
A
#
# COMPACT_ATOMS: atom_id res chain seq x y z
N MET A 1 -26.14 -13.20 -24.90
CA MET A 1 -24.88 -13.54 -25.59
C MET A 1 -23.95 -14.08 -24.52
N GLY A 2 -23.58 -15.36 -24.59
CA GLY A 2 -22.72 -15.98 -23.58
C GLY A 2 -21.29 -15.47 -23.75
N PHE A 3 -20.87 -14.56 -22.88
CA PHE A 3 -19.47 -14.18 -22.81
C PHE A 3 -18.74 -15.26 -21.99
N GLU A 4 -18.24 -16.29 -22.66
CA GLU A 4 -17.32 -17.25 -22.01
C GLU A 4 -15.97 -16.56 -21.73
N ASN A 5 -15.39 -16.79 -20.56
CA ASN A 5 -14.06 -16.32 -20.15
C ASN A 5 -13.88 -14.79 -20.02
N VAL A 6 -14.92 -14.05 -19.61
CA VAL A 6 -14.86 -12.58 -19.39
C VAL A 6 -13.72 -12.18 -18.44
N TRP A 7 -13.45 -13.01 -17.44
CA TRP A 7 -12.40 -12.78 -16.45
C TRP A 7 -10.99 -12.65 -17.09
N LEU A 8 -10.77 -13.08 -18.35
CA LEU A 8 -9.53 -12.86 -19.09
C LEU A 8 -9.20 -11.38 -19.30
N ILE A 9 -10.16 -10.46 -19.10
CA ILE A 9 -9.86 -9.03 -19.01
C ILE A 9 -8.82 -8.73 -17.92
N ALA A 10 -8.84 -9.47 -16.81
CA ALA A 10 -7.92 -9.28 -15.69
C ALA A 10 -6.45 -9.47 -16.10
N PRO A 11 -6.01 -10.64 -16.61
CA PRO A 11 -4.63 -10.81 -17.03
C PRO A 11 -4.25 -9.91 -18.21
N LEU A 12 -5.16 -9.62 -19.15
CA LEU A 12 -4.87 -8.72 -20.28
C LEU A 12 -4.57 -7.30 -19.81
N VAL A 13 -5.38 -6.74 -18.91
CA VAL A 13 -5.16 -5.40 -18.36
C VAL A 13 -3.98 -5.40 -17.39
N ALA A 14 -3.74 -6.49 -16.66
CA ALA A 14 -2.55 -6.61 -15.81
C ALA A 14 -1.25 -6.49 -16.63
N VAL A 15 -1.20 -7.18 -17.78
CA VAL A 15 -0.08 -7.08 -18.73
C VAL A 15 0.03 -5.67 -19.31
N LEU A 16 -1.10 -5.04 -19.69
CA LEU A 16 -1.12 -3.66 -20.13
C LEU A 16 -0.55 -2.70 -19.07
N SER A 17 -0.93 -2.87 -17.80
CA SER A 17 -0.41 -2.08 -16.66
C SER A 17 1.11 -2.16 -16.56
N ILE A 18 1.67 -3.37 -16.65
CA ILE A 18 3.11 -3.59 -16.60
C ILE A 18 3.81 -2.89 -17.79
N PHE A 19 3.27 -3.02 -19.00
CA PHE A 19 3.83 -2.34 -20.19
C PHE A 19 3.73 -0.81 -20.09
N THR A 20 2.63 -0.29 -19.58
CA THR A 20 2.47 1.14 -19.30
C THR A 20 3.48 1.62 -18.27
N GLY A 21 3.70 0.86 -17.19
CA GLY A 21 4.75 1.14 -16.21
C GLY A 21 6.15 1.17 -16.83
N ILE A 22 6.48 0.21 -17.70
CA ILE A 22 7.76 0.19 -18.45
C ILE A 22 7.89 1.41 -19.37
N TYR A 23 6.81 1.80 -20.04
CA TYR A 23 6.80 2.99 -20.90
C TYR A 23 7.09 4.27 -20.08
N ILE A 24 6.40 4.45 -18.95
CA ILE A 24 6.61 5.58 -18.05
C ILE A 24 8.03 5.56 -17.48
N LEU A 25 8.54 4.40 -17.09
CA LEU A 25 9.92 4.24 -16.62
C LEU A 25 10.94 4.70 -17.66
N ARG A 26 10.77 4.32 -18.93
CA ARG A 26 11.66 4.77 -20.02
C ARG A 26 11.62 6.29 -20.18
N TRP A 27 10.43 6.88 -20.07
CA TRP A 27 10.26 8.33 -20.13
C TRP A 27 10.91 9.05 -18.93
N VAL A 28 10.82 8.50 -17.72
CA VAL A 28 11.52 9.04 -16.54
C VAL A 28 13.03 8.95 -16.77
N LYS A 29 13.55 7.78 -17.19
CA LYS A 29 14.98 7.57 -17.41
C LYS A 29 15.58 8.49 -18.47
N SER A 30 14.79 8.95 -19.44
CA SER A 30 15.22 9.91 -20.46
C SER A 30 15.28 11.36 -19.98
N GLN A 31 14.77 11.68 -18.77
CA GLN A 31 14.91 13.03 -18.21
C GLN A 31 16.34 13.25 -17.71
N ASP A 32 16.73 14.53 -17.68
CA ASP A 32 18.07 14.98 -17.27
C ASP A 32 18.37 14.58 -15.81
N PRO A 33 19.40 13.78 -15.56
CA PRO A 33 19.82 13.39 -14.20
C PRO A 33 20.59 14.50 -13.46
N GLY A 34 20.84 15.64 -14.10
CA GLY A 34 21.43 16.81 -13.47
C GLY A 34 22.94 16.82 -13.45
N SER A 35 23.50 17.62 -12.54
CA SER A 35 24.93 17.85 -12.40
C SER A 35 25.70 16.58 -11.97
N GLU A 36 27.03 16.61 -12.07
CA GLU A 36 27.87 15.52 -11.55
C GLU A 36 27.64 15.27 -10.05
N ARG A 37 27.49 16.35 -9.28
CA ARG A 37 27.20 16.27 -7.84
C ARG A 37 25.84 15.62 -7.57
N THR A 38 24.81 16.02 -8.31
CA THR A 38 23.45 15.44 -8.23
C THR A 38 23.48 13.94 -8.54
N ARG A 39 24.19 13.54 -9.60
CA ARG A 39 24.37 12.13 -9.98
C ARG A 39 25.15 11.33 -8.94
N PHE A 40 26.17 11.93 -8.33
CA PHE A 40 26.95 11.29 -7.28
C PHE A 40 26.08 10.98 -6.04
N ILE A 41 25.32 11.96 -5.55
CA ILE A 41 24.45 11.80 -4.39
C ILE A 41 23.33 10.81 -4.69
N GLY A 42 22.61 10.99 -5.81
CA GLY A 42 21.57 10.04 -6.23
C GLY A 42 22.10 8.62 -6.43
N GLY A 43 23.34 8.50 -6.93
CA GLY A 43 24.05 7.22 -7.05
C GLY A 43 24.32 6.56 -5.69
N ALA A 44 24.77 7.32 -4.70
CA ALA A 44 25.02 6.84 -3.34
C ALA A 44 23.74 6.35 -2.65
N ILE A 45 22.64 7.11 -2.79
CA ILE A 45 21.31 6.71 -2.29
C ILE A 45 20.88 5.41 -2.97
N LYS A 46 20.97 5.34 -4.30
CA LYS A 46 20.59 4.14 -5.07
C LYS A 46 21.41 2.91 -4.68
N GLU A 47 22.71 3.06 -4.46
CA GLU A 47 23.57 1.98 -4.00
C GLU A 47 23.18 1.51 -2.61
N GLY A 48 22.96 2.43 -1.67
CA GLY A 48 22.51 2.13 -0.31
C GLY A 48 21.17 1.39 -0.28
N SER A 49 20.18 1.87 -1.05
CA SER A 49 18.86 1.23 -1.15
C SER A 49 18.95 -0.18 -1.72
N LYS A 50 19.78 -0.40 -2.76
CA LYS A 50 20.02 -1.74 -3.31
C LYS A 50 20.73 -2.66 -2.31
N ALA A 51 21.73 -2.15 -1.60
CA ALA A 51 22.45 -2.94 -0.60
C ALA A 51 21.51 -3.41 0.52
N PHE A 52 20.67 -2.51 1.04
CA PHE A 52 19.70 -2.83 2.07
C PHE A 52 18.66 -3.85 1.58
N LEU A 53 17.99 -3.60 0.44
CA LEU A 53 16.99 -4.53 -0.08
C LEU A 53 17.58 -5.91 -0.39
N ASN A 54 18.78 -5.98 -0.97
CA ASN A 54 19.44 -7.26 -1.21
C ASN A 54 19.72 -8.02 0.09
N ARG A 55 20.15 -7.33 1.16
CA ARG A 55 20.39 -7.96 2.46
C ARG A 55 19.09 -8.43 3.11
N MET A 56 18.05 -7.60 3.05
CA MET A 56 16.73 -7.92 3.57
C MET A 56 16.14 -9.12 2.82
N TYR A 57 16.12 -9.10 1.49
CA TYR A 57 15.54 -10.16 0.66
C TYR A 57 16.29 -11.48 0.78
N ARG A 58 17.63 -11.48 0.93
CA ARG A 58 18.37 -12.72 1.23
C ARG A 58 17.93 -13.34 2.55
N THR A 59 17.67 -12.51 3.56
CA THR A 59 17.19 -12.98 4.87
C THR A 59 15.76 -13.51 4.75
N LEU A 60 14.89 -12.81 4.02
CA LEU A 60 13.52 -13.21 3.78
C LEU A 60 13.40 -14.46 2.90
N ALA A 61 14.30 -14.66 1.95
CA ALA A 61 14.32 -15.86 1.12
C ALA A 61 14.49 -17.13 1.97
N VAL A 62 15.28 -17.07 3.04
CA VAL A 62 15.43 -18.19 3.99
C VAL A 62 14.12 -18.43 4.73
N PHE A 63 13.47 -17.38 5.23
CA PHE A 63 12.17 -17.49 5.91
C PHE A 63 11.10 -18.08 4.97
N VAL A 64 10.99 -17.56 3.75
CA VAL A 64 10.08 -18.05 2.71
C VAL A 64 10.37 -19.51 2.39
N ALA A 65 11.63 -19.92 2.25
CA ALA A 65 11.96 -21.33 1.98
C ALA A 65 11.54 -22.26 3.14
N VAL A 66 11.78 -21.86 4.39
CA VAL A 66 11.37 -22.62 5.58
C VAL A 66 9.85 -22.72 5.65
N MET A 67 9.14 -21.61 5.47
CA MET A 67 7.68 -21.61 5.48
C MET A 67 7.10 -22.40 4.32
N ALA A 68 7.68 -22.33 3.12
CA ALA A 68 7.26 -23.15 1.99
C ALA A 68 7.40 -24.65 2.28
N ALA A 69 8.48 -25.07 2.96
CA ALA A 69 8.64 -26.45 3.40
C ALA A 69 7.58 -26.85 4.44
N VAL A 70 7.27 -25.97 5.40
CA VAL A 70 6.19 -26.21 6.39
C VAL A 70 4.84 -26.33 5.67
N LEU A 71 4.50 -25.41 4.77
CA LEU A 71 3.28 -25.47 3.98
C LEU A 71 3.20 -26.76 3.16
N PHE A 72 4.29 -27.13 2.48
CA PHE A 72 4.37 -28.36 1.71
C PHE A 72 4.18 -29.62 2.56
N ILE A 73 4.70 -29.65 3.80
CA ILE A 73 4.63 -30.84 4.66
C ILE A 73 3.25 -30.99 5.32
N PHE A 74 2.63 -29.88 5.72
CA PHE A 74 1.45 -29.90 6.60
C PHE A 74 0.14 -29.50 5.91
N LEU A 75 0.17 -28.74 4.81
CA LEU A 75 -1.03 -28.15 4.21
C LEU A 75 -1.20 -28.51 2.72
N PRO A 76 -2.45 -28.69 2.25
CA PRO A 76 -3.72 -28.58 2.99
C PRO A 76 -3.96 -29.67 4.04
N HIS A 77 -3.33 -30.82 3.85
CA HIS A 77 -3.29 -31.91 4.81
C HIS A 77 -1.87 -32.47 4.86
N PRO A 78 -1.44 -33.06 5.98
CA PRO A 78 -0.10 -33.62 6.06
C PRO A 78 0.21 -34.59 4.91
N ILE A 79 1.43 -34.52 4.36
CA ILE A 79 1.83 -35.28 3.17
C ILE A 79 1.68 -36.79 3.33
N TRP A 80 1.78 -37.29 4.57
CA TRP A 80 1.62 -38.72 4.89
C TRP A 80 0.17 -39.17 5.01
N LEU A 81 -0.79 -38.23 5.08
CA LEU A 81 -2.23 -38.52 5.13
C LEU A 81 -2.91 -38.33 3.77
N THR A 82 -2.20 -37.77 2.79
CA THR A 82 -2.78 -37.33 1.52
C THR A 82 -2.40 -38.26 0.37
N SER A 83 -3.38 -38.71 -0.40
CA SER A 83 -3.17 -39.50 -1.63
C SER A 83 -2.80 -38.63 -2.85
N THR A 84 -2.95 -37.31 -2.76
CA THR A 84 -2.67 -36.31 -3.81
C THR A 84 -1.66 -35.24 -3.34
N PRO A 85 -0.36 -35.56 -3.28
CA PRO A 85 0.68 -34.60 -2.87
C PRO A 85 0.73 -33.33 -3.73
N MET A 86 0.15 -33.37 -4.93
CA MET A 86 0.11 -32.24 -5.86
C MET A 86 -0.54 -31.00 -5.25
N SER A 87 -1.59 -31.12 -4.43
CA SER A 87 -2.21 -29.95 -3.79
C SER A 87 -1.27 -29.26 -2.80
N ASN A 88 -0.42 -30.03 -2.11
CA ASN A 88 0.58 -29.48 -1.19
C ASN A 88 1.66 -28.73 -1.98
N VAL A 89 2.12 -29.33 -3.09
CA VAL A 89 3.07 -28.68 -4.02
C VAL A 89 2.49 -27.39 -4.58
N MET A 90 1.23 -27.40 -5.04
CA MET A 90 0.58 -26.24 -5.64
C MET A 90 0.40 -25.10 -4.64
N LEU A 91 0.02 -25.39 -3.39
CA LEU A 91 -0.11 -24.37 -2.35
C LEU A 91 1.25 -23.75 -1.98
N ALA A 92 2.28 -24.57 -1.79
CA ALA A 92 3.64 -24.11 -1.52
C ALA A 92 4.24 -23.33 -2.70
N ALA A 93 3.97 -23.76 -3.94
CA ALA A 93 4.39 -23.05 -5.15
C ALA A 93 3.67 -21.70 -5.29
N ALA A 94 2.36 -21.65 -5.02
CA ALA A 94 1.60 -20.40 -5.00
C ALA A 94 2.15 -19.43 -3.94
N TYR A 95 2.51 -19.93 -2.76
CA TYR A 95 3.17 -19.15 -1.71
C TYR A 95 4.50 -18.55 -2.15
N ILE A 96 5.41 -19.36 -2.72
CA ILE A 96 6.68 -18.86 -3.24
C ILE A 96 6.43 -17.84 -4.35
N PHE A 97 5.49 -18.10 -5.25
CA PHE A 97 5.15 -17.21 -6.34
C PHE A 97 4.61 -15.85 -5.85
N GLY A 98 3.76 -15.85 -4.83
CA GLY A 98 3.27 -14.63 -4.16
C GLY A 98 4.39 -13.81 -3.53
N SER A 99 5.30 -14.48 -2.81
CA SER A 99 6.49 -13.83 -2.25
C SER A 99 7.40 -13.22 -3.33
N LEU A 100 7.61 -13.94 -4.43
CA LEU A 100 8.41 -13.44 -5.54
C LEU A 100 7.76 -12.23 -6.22
N CYS A 101 6.46 -12.29 -6.52
CA CYS A 101 5.75 -11.17 -7.14
C CYS A 101 5.76 -9.92 -6.26
N SER A 102 5.50 -10.06 -4.95
CA SER A 102 5.56 -8.96 -3.99
C SER A 102 6.97 -8.36 -3.89
N GLY A 103 8.01 -9.21 -3.81
CA GLY A 103 9.40 -8.77 -3.78
C GLY A 103 9.84 -8.06 -5.07
N VAL A 104 9.42 -8.57 -6.24
CA VAL A 104 9.71 -7.93 -7.53
C VAL A 104 9.02 -6.57 -7.64
N ALA A 105 7.77 -6.45 -7.20
CA ALA A 105 7.04 -5.17 -7.20
C ALA A 105 7.76 -4.13 -6.32
N GLY A 106 8.14 -4.50 -5.09
CA GLY A 106 8.89 -3.63 -4.18
C GLY A 106 10.25 -3.21 -4.74
N PHE A 107 10.98 -4.12 -5.37
CA PHE A 107 12.28 -3.81 -5.99
C PHE A 107 12.15 -2.88 -7.19
N ILE A 108 11.17 -3.12 -8.07
CA ILE A 108 10.88 -2.23 -9.21
C ILE A 108 10.54 -0.83 -8.69
N GLY A 109 9.66 -0.73 -7.69
CA GLY A 109 9.30 0.54 -7.07
C GLY A 109 10.51 1.33 -6.60
N MET A 110 11.39 0.70 -5.82
CA MET A 110 12.62 1.32 -5.32
C MET A 110 13.58 1.73 -6.45
N ASP A 111 13.85 0.87 -7.44
CA ASP A 111 14.78 1.21 -8.54
C ASP A 111 14.26 2.41 -9.35
N VAL A 112 12.95 2.54 -9.52
CA VAL A 112 12.35 3.70 -10.20
C VAL A 112 12.29 4.92 -9.31
N ALA A 113 11.99 4.77 -8.02
CA ALA A 113 11.98 5.88 -7.07
C ALA A 113 13.36 6.55 -7.03
N THR A 114 14.42 5.75 -6.85
CA THR A 114 15.84 6.18 -6.83
C THR A 114 16.36 6.76 -8.16
N ASP A 115 15.73 6.43 -9.28
CA ASP A 115 16.03 7.10 -10.56
C ASP A 115 15.25 8.41 -10.72
N SER A 116 14.05 8.50 -10.15
CA SER A 116 13.14 9.64 -10.28
C SER A 116 13.55 10.82 -9.42
N ASN A 117 14.02 10.59 -8.19
CA ASN A 117 14.33 11.64 -7.21
C ASN A 117 15.46 12.57 -7.70
N MET A 118 16.59 12.08 -8.21
CA MET A 118 17.65 12.95 -8.76
C MET A 118 17.20 13.78 -9.99
N ARG A 119 16.29 13.21 -10.80
CA ARG A 119 15.73 13.88 -11.98
C ARG A 119 14.68 14.92 -11.61
N SER A 120 13.91 14.64 -10.55
CA SER A 120 12.95 15.57 -10.00
C SER A 120 13.64 16.77 -9.36
N ALA A 121 14.71 16.54 -8.58
CA ALA A 121 15.57 17.59 -8.02
C ALA A 121 16.12 18.51 -9.13
N THR A 122 16.61 17.90 -10.21
CA THR A 122 17.10 18.65 -11.37
C THR A 122 16.01 19.47 -12.04
N ALA A 123 14.82 18.88 -12.24
CA ALA A 123 13.70 19.55 -12.90
C ALA A 123 13.10 20.68 -12.07
N ALA A 124 13.18 20.64 -10.74
CA ALA A 124 12.68 21.68 -9.85
C ALA A 124 13.37 23.03 -10.08
N GLN A 125 14.61 23.05 -10.59
CA GLN A 125 15.30 24.28 -11.01
C GLN A 125 14.57 25.01 -12.17
N THR A 126 13.68 24.32 -12.89
CA THR A 126 12.90 24.88 -14.01
C THR A 126 11.43 25.14 -13.67
N GLY A 127 10.97 24.78 -12.47
CA GLY A 127 9.60 24.96 -12.03
C GLY A 127 8.95 23.70 -11.47
N ILE A 128 7.82 23.88 -10.77
CA ILE A 128 7.10 22.82 -10.05
C ILE A 128 6.46 21.82 -11.01
N SER A 129 5.99 22.25 -12.17
CA SER A 129 5.20 21.41 -13.08
C SER A 129 6.01 20.20 -13.57
N LYS A 130 7.28 20.42 -13.94
CA LYS A 130 8.15 19.35 -14.44
C LYS A 130 8.64 18.44 -13.32
N ALA A 131 9.02 19.01 -12.17
CA ALA A 131 9.42 18.22 -10.99
C ALA A 131 8.28 17.31 -10.51
N PHE A 132 7.08 17.87 -10.37
CA PHE A 132 5.88 17.11 -10.02
C PHE A 132 5.62 15.98 -11.02
N GLN A 133 5.65 16.24 -12.32
CA GLN A 133 5.42 15.21 -13.34
C GLN A 133 6.43 14.07 -13.26
N ILE A 134 7.71 14.35 -12.98
CA ILE A 134 8.73 13.31 -12.83
C ILE A 134 8.49 12.51 -11.55
N SER A 135 8.29 13.17 -10.41
CA SER A 135 8.03 12.47 -9.15
C SER A 135 6.77 11.62 -9.22
N TYR A 136 5.68 12.18 -9.76
CA TYR A 136 4.39 11.53 -9.81
C TYR A 136 4.38 10.35 -10.79
N ARG A 137 5.01 10.49 -11.96
CA ARG A 137 5.19 9.38 -12.89
C ARG A 137 6.12 8.31 -12.33
N GLY A 138 7.14 8.69 -11.56
CA GLY A 138 7.97 7.76 -10.81
C GLY A 138 7.14 6.89 -9.86
N GLY A 139 6.28 7.52 -9.06
CA GLY A 139 5.32 6.83 -8.20
C GLY A 139 4.30 6.00 -8.98
N ALA A 140 3.85 6.47 -10.14
CA ALA A 140 2.91 5.73 -10.98
C ALA A 140 3.50 4.41 -11.52
N VAL A 141 4.81 4.34 -11.80
CA VAL A 141 5.43 3.06 -12.17
C VAL A 141 5.29 2.04 -11.04
N MET A 142 5.49 2.46 -9.79
CA MET A 142 5.30 1.62 -8.61
C MET A 142 3.84 1.16 -8.50
N GLY A 143 2.88 2.08 -8.57
CA GLY A 143 1.46 1.75 -8.51
C GLY A 143 1.00 0.76 -9.58
N LEU A 144 1.40 0.99 -10.83
CA LEU A 144 1.07 0.12 -11.96
C LEU A 144 1.77 -1.25 -11.90
N ALA A 145 3.02 -1.29 -11.41
CA ALA A 145 3.75 -2.53 -11.20
C ALA A 145 3.11 -3.38 -10.09
N VAL A 146 2.73 -2.77 -8.97
CA VAL A 146 2.07 -3.47 -7.84
C VAL A 146 0.76 -4.10 -8.29
N VAL A 147 -0.17 -3.31 -8.84
CA VAL A 147 -1.48 -3.86 -9.24
C VAL A 147 -1.38 -4.78 -10.45
N GLY A 148 -0.46 -4.51 -11.37
CA GLY A 148 -0.21 -5.34 -12.54
C GLY A 148 0.35 -6.72 -12.17
N LEU A 149 1.39 -6.77 -11.33
CA LEU A 149 1.98 -8.03 -10.88
C LEU A 149 1.03 -8.81 -9.96
N ALA A 150 0.29 -8.11 -9.09
CA ALA A 150 -0.70 -8.74 -8.21
C ALA A 150 -1.82 -9.41 -9.02
N LEU A 151 -2.45 -8.65 -9.94
CA LEU A 151 -3.55 -9.17 -10.74
C LEU A 151 -3.09 -10.25 -11.71
N ALA A 152 -1.92 -10.09 -12.33
CA ALA A 152 -1.32 -11.13 -13.18
C ALA A 152 -1.03 -12.40 -12.38
N GLY A 153 -0.46 -12.26 -11.18
CA GLY A 153 -0.13 -13.39 -10.31
C GLY A 153 -1.36 -14.18 -9.87
N VAL A 154 -2.39 -13.48 -9.37
CA VAL A 154 -3.69 -14.09 -9.03
C VAL A 154 -4.31 -14.78 -10.25
N SER A 155 -4.28 -14.12 -11.41
CA SER A 155 -4.84 -14.67 -12.65
C SER A 155 -4.10 -15.92 -13.12
N VAL A 156 -2.77 -15.98 -12.98
CA VAL A 156 -1.96 -17.17 -13.34
C VAL A 156 -2.28 -18.34 -12.41
N VAL A 157 -2.33 -18.10 -11.09
CA VAL A 157 -2.68 -19.15 -10.13
C VAL A 157 -4.07 -19.68 -10.45
N TYR A 158 -5.07 -18.81 -10.60
CA TYR A 158 -6.44 -19.22 -10.95
C TYR A 158 -6.54 -19.89 -12.33
N PHE A 159 -5.79 -19.44 -13.33
CA PHE A 159 -5.79 -20.06 -14.66
C PHE A 159 -5.33 -21.52 -14.60
N ILE A 160 -4.29 -21.81 -13.81
CA ILE A 160 -3.72 -23.15 -13.65
C ILE A 160 -4.60 -24.04 -12.76
N THR A 161 -5.08 -23.50 -11.64
CA THR A 161 -5.79 -24.30 -10.62
C THR A 161 -7.28 -24.41 -10.86
N LYS A 162 -7.90 -23.37 -11.45
CA LYS A 162 -9.35 -23.14 -11.49
C LYS A 162 -10.03 -23.17 -10.11
N ASP A 163 -9.23 -22.94 -9.06
CA ASP A 163 -9.65 -23.04 -7.68
C ASP A 163 -9.01 -21.89 -6.86
N PRO A 164 -9.83 -20.98 -6.29
CA PRO A 164 -9.35 -19.84 -5.53
C PRO A 164 -8.71 -20.22 -4.18
N THR A 165 -8.88 -21.44 -3.68
CA THR A 165 -8.22 -21.88 -2.44
C THR A 165 -6.70 -21.86 -2.55
N PHE A 166 -6.13 -22.06 -3.75
CA PHE A 166 -4.68 -21.94 -3.98
C PHE A 166 -4.19 -20.48 -4.02
N ILE A 167 -5.09 -19.51 -4.24
CA ILE A 167 -4.77 -18.09 -4.16
C ILE A 167 -4.46 -17.70 -2.71
N VAL A 168 -4.98 -18.44 -1.72
CA VAL A 168 -4.61 -18.27 -0.30
C VAL A 168 -3.10 -18.42 -0.11
N GLY A 169 -2.47 -19.40 -0.77
CA GLY A 169 -1.02 -19.56 -0.76
C GLY A 169 -0.32 -18.33 -1.29
N PHE A 170 -0.72 -17.84 -2.47
CA PHE A 170 -0.19 -16.63 -3.09
C PHE A 170 -0.36 -15.39 -2.20
N SER A 171 -1.54 -15.19 -1.61
CA SER A 171 -1.81 -14.11 -0.66
C SER A 171 -0.90 -14.21 0.55
N PHE A 172 -0.78 -15.40 1.16
CA PHE A 172 0.07 -15.59 2.34
C PHE A 172 1.56 -15.33 2.05
N GLY A 173 2.01 -15.69 0.84
CA GLY A 173 3.36 -15.36 0.37
C GLY A 173 3.60 -13.87 0.23
N ALA A 174 2.60 -13.14 -0.26
CA ALA A 174 2.64 -11.68 -0.35
C ALA A 174 2.67 -11.04 1.04
N SER A 175 1.81 -11.46 1.98
CA SER A 175 1.76 -10.93 3.35
C SER A 175 3.07 -11.15 4.11
N ALA A 176 3.69 -12.33 3.94
CA ALA A 176 4.98 -12.63 4.54
C ALA A 176 6.06 -11.63 4.11
N MET A 177 6.13 -11.34 2.81
CA MET A 177 7.08 -10.34 2.30
C MET A 177 6.74 -8.93 2.77
N ALA A 178 5.45 -8.55 2.73
CA ALA A 178 4.97 -7.23 3.11
C ALA A 178 5.28 -6.88 4.58
N LEU A 179 4.96 -7.79 5.51
CA LEU A 179 5.18 -7.59 6.94
C LEU A 179 6.64 -7.24 7.24
N PHE A 180 7.58 -8.05 6.74
CA PHE A 180 8.98 -7.83 7.01
C PHE A 180 9.59 -6.69 6.21
N ALA A 181 9.14 -6.44 4.98
CA ALA A 181 9.60 -5.29 4.20
C ALA A 181 9.20 -3.97 4.88
N LYS A 182 7.95 -3.89 5.37
CA LYS A 182 7.43 -2.71 6.07
C LYS A 182 8.08 -2.52 7.44
N ALA A 183 8.21 -3.58 8.24
CA ALA A 183 8.87 -3.49 9.54
C ALA A 183 10.38 -3.22 9.41
N GLY A 184 11.07 -3.95 8.54
CA GLY A 184 12.52 -3.82 8.34
C GLY A 184 12.90 -2.49 7.72
N GLY A 185 12.24 -2.10 6.63
CA GLY A 185 12.43 -0.80 5.99
C GLY A 185 12.05 0.35 6.93
N GLY A 186 10.92 0.23 7.64
CA GLY A 186 10.45 1.19 8.63
C GLY A 186 11.43 1.42 9.79
N ILE A 187 12.02 0.35 10.33
CA ILE A 187 13.05 0.47 11.37
C ILE A 187 14.28 1.21 10.82
N TYR A 188 14.69 0.92 9.59
CA TYR A 188 15.85 1.56 8.97
C TYR A 188 15.61 3.07 8.77
N THR A 189 14.54 3.46 8.07
CA THR A 189 14.21 4.89 7.82
C THR A 189 14.04 5.65 9.12
N LYS A 190 13.22 5.18 10.06
CA LYS A 190 12.93 5.96 11.28
C LYS A 190 14.07 6.01 12.28
N THR A 191 15.00 5.06 12.22
CA THR A 191 16.28 5.20 12.91
C THR A 191 17.10 6.33 12.30
N ALA A 192 17.11 6.43 10.97
CA ALA A 192 17.93 7.36 10.24
C ALA A 192 17.45 8.81 10.40
N ASP A 193 16.19 9.03 10.06
CA ASP A 193 15.39 10.24 10.20
C ASP A 193 15.56 10.87 11.60
N ILE A 194 15.23 10.13 12.68
CA ILE A 194 15.31 10.65 14.06
C ILE A 194 16.72 11.15 14.40
N ALA A 195 17.77 10.42 14.01
CA ALA A 195 19.12 10.83 14.37
C ALA A 195 19.63 11.99 13.51
N ALA A 196 19.29 12.00 12.22
CA ALA A 196 19.63 13.08 11.30
C ALA A 196 19.00 14.40 11.78
N ASP A 197 17.70 14.38 12.04
CA ASP A 197 16.94 15.57 12.43
C ASP A 197 17.28 16.05 13.84
N LEU A 198 17.40 15.14 14.81
CA LEU A 198 17.68 15.54 16.19
C LEU A 198 19.06 16.18 16.30
N VAL A 199 20.11 15.52 15.80
CA VAL A 199 21.46 16.06 15.95
C VAL A 199 21.69 17.23 14.98
N GLY A 200 21.23 17.12 13.74
CA GLY A 200 21.38 18.16 12.73
C GLY A 200 20.62 19.44 13.07
N LYS A 201 19.29 19.36 13.14
CA LYS A 201 18.42 20.54 13.29
C LYS A 201 18.39 21.06 14.71
N VAL A 202 18.28 20.17 15.71
CA VAL A 202 18.07 20.60 17.11
C VAL A 202 19.38 20.90 17.84
N GLU A 203 20.41 20.06 17.69
CA GLU A 203 21.67 20.23 18.43
C GLU A 203 22.68 21.11 17.70
N MET A 204 22.80 20.96 16.37
CA MET A 204 23.81 21.65 15.56
C MET A 204 23.27 22.84 14.76
N ASN A 205 21.95 23.06 14.76
CA ASN A 205 21.27 24.15 14.03
C ASN A 205 21.66 24.18 12.53
N LEU A 206 21.70 22.99 11.92
CA LEU A 206 21.86 22.78 10.50
C LEU A 206 20.49 22.79 9.81
N GLU A 207 20.49 23.09 8.51
CA GLU A 207 19.31 22.82 7.67
C GLU A 207 19.05 21.31 7.60
N GLU A 208 17.80 20.94 7.34
CA GLU A 208 17.42 19.55 7.05
C GLU A 208 18.17 19.04 5.82
N ASP A 209 18.59 17.77 5.81
CA ASP A 209 19.40 17.17 4.74
C ASP A 209 20.78 17.83 4.46
N ASP A 210 21.33 18.58 5.41
CA ASP A 210 22.65 19.21 5.24
C ASP A 210 23.75 18.15 4.96
N PRO A 211 24.58 18.31 3.91
CA PRO A 211 25.58 17.31 3.52
C PRO A 211 26.70 17.09 4.55
N ARG A 212 26.81 17.93 5.60
CA ARG A 212 27.73 17.74 6.72
C ARG A 212 27.24 16.68 7.70
N ASN A 213 25.94 16.38 7.71
CA ASN A 213 25.36 15.40 8.61
C ASN A 213 25.50 13.98 8.04
N PRO A 214 26.27 13.08 8.69
CA PRO A 214 26.55 11.75 8.16
C PRO A 214 25.33 10.82 8.10
N ALA A 215 24.22 11.16 8.76
CA ALA A 215 23.00 10.37 8.75
C ALA A 215 22.13 10.58 7.50
N VAL A 216 22.32 11.68 6.76
CA VAL A 216 21.40 12.11 5.69
C VAL A 216 21.29 11.11 4.53
N ILE A 217 22.40 10.48 4.14
CA ILE A 217 22.35 9.40 3.13
C ILE A 217 21.53 8.22 3.63
N ALA A 218 21.67 7.84 4.90
CA ALA A 218 20.89 6.74 5.46
C ALA A 218 19.40 7.09 5.54
N ASP A 219 19.08 8.35 5.80
CA ASP A 219 17.72 8.86 5.84
C ASP A 219 17.04 8.73 4.47
N ASN A 220 17.66 9.35 3.46
CA ASN A 220 17.20 9.30 2.08
C ASN A 220 17.14 7.86 1.53
N VAL A 221 18.10 7.00 1.88
CA VAL A 221 18.02 5.55 1.57
C VAL A 221 16.78 4.92 2.21
N GLY A 222 16.49 5.31 3.44
CA GLY A 222 15.34 4.91 4.23
C GLY A 222 14.01 5.11 3.52
N ASP A 223 13.78 6.28 2.93
CA ASP A 223 12.49 6.57 2.28
C ASP A 223 12.24 5.67 1.07
N ASN A 224 13.31 5.30 0.35
CA ASN A 224 13.19 4.39 -0.78
C ASN A 224 12.92 2.94 -0.33
N VAL A 225 13.51 2.48 0.78
CA VAL A 225 13.39 1.08 1.22
C VAL A 225 12.20 0.82 2.15
N GLY A 226 11.82 1.81 2.95
CA GLY A 226 10.67 1.77 3.83
C GLY A 226 9.42 2.31 3.13
N ASP A 227 9.43 3.62 2.86
CA ASP A 227 8.25 4.33 2.39
C ASP A 227 7.89 4.03 0.92
N CYS A 228 8.83 3.59 0.07
CA CYS A 228 8.48 3.11 -1.28
C CYS A 228 8.35 1.59 -1.34
N ALA A 229 9.44 0.83 -1.16
CA ALA A 229 9.41 -0.63 -1.35
C ALA A 229 8.48 -1.35 -0.35
N GLY A 230 8.53 -0.99 0.93
CA GLY A 230 7.71 -1.61 1.98
C GLY A 230 6.22 -1.34 1.79
N MET A 231 5.87 -0.12 1.39
CA MET A 231 4.50 0.28 1.10
C MET A 231 3.92 -0.40 -0.15
N GLY A 232 4.70 -0.53 -1.23
CA GLY A 232 4.21 -1.29 -2.39
C GLY A 232 3.93 -2.75 -2.06
N ALA A 233 4.77 -3.38 -1.23
CA ALA A 233 4.53 -4.74 -0.76
C ALA A 233 3.26 -4.85 0.11
N ASP A 234 3.00 -3.86 0.96
CA ASP A 234 1.81 -3.77 1.82
C ASP A 234 0.50 -3.63 1.02
N LEU A 235 0.48 -2.75 0.01
CA LEU A 235 -0.68 -2.57 -0.84
C LEU A 235 -0.85 -3.70 -1.86
N PHE A 236 0.25 -4.33 -2.27
CA PHE A 236 0.20 -5.59 -3.02
C PHE A 236 -0.54 -6.66 -2.21
N ASP A 237 -0.14 -6.87 -0.96
CA ASP A 237 -0.77 -7.83 -0.06
C ASP A 237 -2.25 -7.51 0.16
N SER A 238 -2.57 -6.27 0.52
CA SER A 238 -3.94 -5.82 0.76
C SER A 238 -4.85 -6.05 -0.45
N TYR A 239 -4.36 -5.75 -1.66
CA TYR A 239 -5.10 -5.95 -2.91
C TYR A 239 -5.35 -7.44 -3.20
N VAL A 240 -4.33 -8.28 -3.03
CA VAL A 240 -4.43 -9.73 -3.23
C VAL A 240 -5.33 -10.38 -2.19
N ALA A 241 -5.18 -10.02 -0.91
CA ALA A 241 -5.96 -10.57 0.18
C ALA A 241 -7.45 -10.24 0.03
N SER A 242 -7.75 -8.99 -0.36
CA SER A 242 -9.12 -8.56 -0.66
C SER A 242 -9.72 -9.35 -1.82
N LEU A 243 -9.01 -9.44 -2.95
CA LEU A 243 -9.45 -10.19 -4.13
C LEU A 243 -9.66 -11.67 -3.81
N MET A 244 -8.71 -12.28 -3.10
CA MET A 244 -8.76 -13.67 -2.66
C MET A 244 -9.98 -13.93 -1.75
N ALA A 245 -10.24 -13.07 -0.77
CA ALA A 245 -11.36 -13.22 0.15
C ALA A 245 -12.71 -13.22 -0.60
N VAL A 246 -12.88 -12.32 -1.56
CA VAL A 246 -14.10 -12.25 -2.38
C VAL A 246 -14.25 -13.49 -3.26
N MET A 247 -13.16 -13.93 -3.90
CA MET A 247 -13.19 -15.14 -4.74
C MET A 247 -13.58 -16.39 -3.92
N LEU A 248 -13.07 -16.52 -2.69
CA LEU A 248 -13.45 -17.62 -1.79
C LEU A 248 -14.93 -17.58 -1.42
N LEU A 249 -15.48 -16.41 -1.07
CA LEU A 249 -16.91 -16.26 -0.82
C LEU A 249 -17.74 -16.57 -2.08
N GLY A 250 -17.21 -16.24 -3.26
CA GLY A 250 -17.82 -16.55 -4.56
C GLY A 250 -17.99 -18.04 -4.82
N VAL A 251 -17.13 -18.91 -4.27
CA VAL A 251 -17.23 -20.38 -4.43
C VAL A 251 -18.59 -20.90 -3.96
N ILE A 252 -19.11 -20.32 -2.88
CA ILE A 252 -20.39 -20.70 -2.26
C ILE A 252 -21.56 -20.29 -3.15
N LEU A 253 -21.45 -19.15 -3.82
CA LEU A 253 -22.50 -18.59 -4.68
C LEU A 253 -22.46 -19.15 -6.11
N GLY A 254 -21.38 -19.81 -6.49
CA GLY A 254 -21.15 -20.44 -7.80
C GLY A 254 -20.09 -19.75 -8.65
N GLY A 255 -19.55 -20.47 -9.63
CA GLY A 255 -18.36 -20.07 -10.40
C GLY A 255 -18.41 -18.68 -11.05
N TYR A 256 -19.59 -18.19 -11.43
CA TYR A 256 -19.77 -16.83 -11.97
C TYR A 256 -19.33 -15.73 -10.98
N TYR A 257 -19.56 -15.93 -9.68
CA TYR A 257 -19.18 -14.99 -8.62
C TYR A 257 -17.73 -15.17 -8.15
N VAL A 258 -17.09 -16.29 -8.47
CA VAL A 258 -15.63 -16.43 -8.30
C VAL A 258 -14.89 -15.52 -9.29
N GLU A 259 -15.41 -15.38 -10.51
CA GLU A 259 -14.77 -14.65 -11.60
C GLU A 259 -15.11 -13.14 -11.63
N LEU A 260 -16.26 -12.74 -11.10
CA LEU A 260 -16.70 -11.34 -11.01
C LEU A 260 -15.63 -10.39 -10.43
N PRO A 261 -14.99 -10.66 -9.27
CA PRO A 261 -14.02 -9.72 -8.71
C PRO A 261 -12.77 -9.57 -9.58
N LEU A 262 -12.40 -10.57 -10.40
CA LEU A 262 -11.31 -10.43 -11.39
C LEU A 262 -11.68 -9.42 -12.48
N VAL A 263 -12.94 -9.42 -12.93
CA VAL A 263 -13.41 -8.43 -13.92
C VAL A 263 -13.35 -7.02 -13.34
N PHE A 264 -13.84 -6.85 -12.10
CA PHE A 264 -13.78 -5.55 -11.41
C PHE A 264 -12.34 -5.10 -11.17
N ALA A 265 -11.45 -6.04 -10.84
CA ALA A 265 -10.01 -5.80 -10.73
C ALA A 265 -9.40 -5.30 -12.04
N GLY A 266 -9.70 -5.96 -13.16
CA GLY A 266 -9.25 -5.53 -14.48
C GLY A 266 -9.73 -4.12 -14.83
N ILE A 267 -10.99 -3.79 -14.54
CA ILE A 267 -11.53 -2.43 -14.74
C ILE A 267 -10.81 -1.42 -13.84
N GLY A 268 -10.58 -1.75 -12.57
CA GLY A 268 -9.86 -0.90 -11.62
C GLY A 268 -8.43 -0.56 -12.05
N VAL A 269 -7.69 -1.57 -12.56
CA VAL A 269 -6.36 -1.36 -13.13
C VAL A 269 -6.43 -0.48 -14.38
N LEU A 270 -7.40 -0.71 -15.27
CA LEU A 270 -7.60 0.13 -16.46
C LEU A 270 -7.88 1.59 -16.08
N THR A 271 -8.74 1.80 -15.08
CA THR A 271 -9.03 3.13 -14.55
C THR A 271 -7.80 3.78 -13.94
N SER A 272 -6.97 3.02 -13.22
CA SER A 272 -5.71 3.52 -12.67
C SER A 272 -4.74 3.98 -13.77
N ILE A 273 -4.63 3.21 -14.86
CA ILE A 273 -3.84 3.59 -16.05
C ILE A 273 -4.33 4.93 -16.61
N ILE A 274 -5.64 5.08 -16.82
CA ILE A 274 -6.23 6.32 -17.35
C ILE A 274 -5.98 7.48 -16.38
N GLY A 275 -6.23 7.27 -15.08
CA GLY A 275 -6.06 8.28 -14.04
C GLY A 275 -4.63 8.84 -13.97
N VAL A 276 -3.62 7.98 -14.07
CA VAL A 276 -2.20 8.37 -14.08
C VAL A 276 -1.89 9.39 -15.17
N PHE A 277 -2.51 9.30 -16.35
CA PHE A 277 -2.26 10.25 -17.43
C PHE A 277 -3.07 11.55 -17.32
N LEU A 278 -4.10 11.59 -16.48
CA LEU A 278 -4.94 12.77 -16.27
C LEU A 278 -4.39 13.72 -15.20
N VAL A 279 -3.57 13.21 -14.27
CA VAL A 279 -2.99 14.01 -13.19
C VAL A 279 -1.84 14.88 -13.72
N ASN A 280 -2.01 16.20 -13.62
CA ASN A 280 -1.00 17.18 -14.00
C ASN A 280 -1.11 18.47 -13.19
N VAL A 281 0.02 18.95 -12.67
CA VAL A 281 0.15 20.23 -11.95
C VAL A 281 0.69 21.29 -12.90
N LYS A 282 -0.02 22.40 -13.03
CA LYS A 282 0.44 23.60 -13.75
C LYS A 282 1.16 24.55 -12.79
N GLU A 283 1.97 25.45 -13.35
CA GLU A 283 2.63 26.50 -12.57
C GLU A 283 1.62 27.31 -11.74
N GLY A 284 1.93 27.53 -10.46
CA GLY A 284 1.07 28.22 -9.50
C GLY A 284 -0.07 27.39 -8.88
N GLN A 285 -0.16 26.09 -9.18
CA GLN A 285 -1.11 25.18 -8.52
C GLN A 285 -0.48 24.40 -7.37
N GLU A 286 -1.28 24.11 -6.34
CA GLU A 286 -0.87 23.28 -5.22
C GLU A 286 -0.98 21.78 -5.56
N PRO A 287 0.05 20.96 -5.30
CA PRO A 287 0.05 19.54 -5.67
C PRO A 287 -1.01 18.71 -4.95
N GLY A 288 -1.25 18.96 -3.65
CA GLY A 288 -2.19 18.19 -2.82
C GLY A 288 -3.61 18.11 -3.40
N PRO A 289 -4.27 19.25 -3.67
CA PRO A 289 -5.59 19.25 -4.31
C PRO A 289 -5.63 18.54 -5.67
N ILE A 290 -4.54 18.60 -6.46
CA ILE A 290 -4.46 17.94 -7.76
C ILE A 290 -4.38 16.41 -7.60
N LEU A 291 -3.62 15.90 -6.63
CA LEU A 291 -3.56 14.48 -6.28
C LEU A 291 -4.93 13.96 -5.79
N ASN A 292 -5.61 14.74 -4.95
CA ASN A 292 -6.96 14.43 -4.46
C ASN A 292 -7.97 14.39 -5.62
N ASN A 293 -7.95 15.39 -6.51
CA ASN A 293 -8.80 15.43 -7.70
C ASN A 293 -8.54 14.26 -8.65
N GLY A 294 -7.29 13.82 -8.79
CA GLY A 294 -6.92 12.63 -9.53
C GLY A 294 -7.61 11.38 -9.00
N THR A 295 -7.62 11.21 -7.67
CA THR A 295 -8.30 10.12 -6.97
C THR A 295 -9.82 10.16 -7.17
N TYR A 296 -10.45 11.35 -7.08
CA TYR A 296 -11.89 11.50 -7.36
C TYR A 296 -12.24 11.21 -8.80
N THR A 297 -11.40 11.65 -9.74
CA THR A 297 -11.60 11.39 -11.17
C THR A 297 -11.51 9.89 -11.46
N ALA A 298 -10.51 9.21 -10.91
CA ALA A 298 -10.39 7.75 -11.02
C ALA A 298 -11.61 7.04 -10.40
N THR A 299 -12.09 7.50 -9.25
CA THR A 299 -13.31 6.97 -8.60
C THR A 299 -14.52 7.03 -9.53
N ILE A 300 -14.78 8.20 -10.14
CA ILE A 300 -15.92 8.39 -11.04
C ILE A 300 -15.79 7.51 -12.28
N ILE A 301 -14.60 7.47 -12.90
CA ILE A 301 -14.34 6.63 -14.07
C ILE A 301 -14.57 5.15 -13.73
N TYR A 302 -14.10 4.69 -12.58
CA TYR A 302 -14.28 3.31 -12.14
C TYR A 302 -15.76 2.97 -11.96
N LEU A 303 -16.54 3.83 -11.29
CA LEU A 303 -17.98 3.62 -11.10
C LEU A 303 -18.72 3.51 -12.43
N VAL A 304 -18.39 4.37 -13.39
CA VAL A 304 -19.00 4.34 -14.73
C VAL A 304 -18.61 3.07 -15.48
N LEU A 305 -17.32 2.72 -15.55
CA LEU A 305 -16.86 1.54 -16.29
C LEU A 305 -17.35 0.23 -15.67
N SER A 306 -17.31 0.11 -14.34
CA SER A 306 -17.84 -1.05 -13.62
C SER A 306 -19.36 -1.17 -13.73
N GLY A 307 -20.09 -0.04 -13.80
CA GLY A 307 -21.54 -0.02 -14.04
C GLY A 307 -21.90 -0.47 -15.46
N ILE A 308 -21.14 -0.02 -16.46
CA ILE A 308 -21.27 -0.49 -17.84
C ILE A 308 -21.00 -1.99 -17.93
N ALA A 309 -19.93 -2.47 -17.29
CA ALA A 309 -19.64 -3.91 -17.24
C ALA A 309 -20.76 -4.70 -16.57
N THR A 310 -21.32 -4.17 -15.48
CA THR A 310 -22.47 -4.76 -14.77
C THR A 310 -23.68 -4.91 -15.70
N TYR A 311 -24.00 -3.86 -16.46
CA TYR A 311 -25.08 -3.90 -17.44
C TYR A 311 -24.83 -4.89 -18.59
N LEU A 312 -23.64 -4.84 -19.21
CA LEU A 312 -23.32 -5.65 -20.39
C LEU A 312 -23.22 -7.15 -20.08
N LEU A 313 -22.71 -7.49 -18.90
CA LEU A 313 -22.50 -8.87 -18.46
C LEU A 313 -23.71 -9.44 -17.73
N GLY A 314 -24.69 -8.60 -17.37
CA GLY A 314 -25.85 -9.02 -16.60
C GLY A 314 -25.49 -9.37 -15.16
N TYR A 315 -24.54 -8.65 -14.55
CA TYR A 315 -24.28 -8.77 -13.11
C TYR A 315 -25.43 -8.12 -12.31
N GLU A 316 -25.67 -8.63 -11.11
CA GLU A 316 -26.66 -8.05 -10.20
C GLU A 316 -26.24 -6.65 -9.75
N TRP A 317 -27.10 -5.65 -10.01
CA TRP A 317 -26.84 -4.24 -9.68
C TRP A 317 -26.60 -4.00 -8.19
N ARG A 318 -27.15 -4.84 -7.32
CA ARG A 318 -26.93 -4.77 -5.87
C ARG A 318 -25.46 -5.06 -5.50
N ILE A 319 -24.80 -5.98 -6.23
CA ILE A 319 -23.37 -6.29 -6.04
C ILE A 319 -22.51 -5.12 -6.52
N TRP A 320 -22.85 -4.51 -7.66
CA TRP A 320 -22.21 -3.27 -8.08
C TRP A 320 -22.40 -2.13 -7.05
N GLY A 321 -23.62 -2.01 -6.50
CA GLY A 321 -23.92 -1.05 -5.43
C GLY A 321 -23.10 -1.28 -4.16
N ALA A 322 -22.81 -2.54 -3.80
CA ALA A 322 -21.90 -2.87 -2.70
C ALA A 322 -20.46 -2.44 -3.01
N ALA A 323 -19.96 -2.67 -4.23
CA ALA A 323 -18.62 -2.21 -4.64
C ALA A 323 -18.52 -0.67 -4.59
N ALA A 324 -19.56 0.02 -5.07
CA ALA A 324 -19.65 1.47 -5.03
C ALA A 324 -19.68 2.00 -3.59
N CYS A 325 -20.42 1.33 -2.69
CA CYS A 325 -20.45 1.68 -1.27
C CYS A 325 -19.05 1.63 -0.64
N GLY A 326 -18.30 0.55 -0.85
CA GLY A 326 -16.94 0.43 -0.34
C GLY A 326 -15.97 1.48 -0.89
N LEU A 327 -16.09 1.80 -2.19
CA LEU A 327 -15.32 2.87 -2.81
C LEU A 327 -15.64 4.25 -2.21
N ILE A 328 -16.93 4.55 -1.98
CA ILE A 328 -17.37 5.80 -1.33
C ILE A 328 -16.82 5.89 0.09
N VAL A 329 -16.85 4.80 0.86
CA VAL A 329 -16.22 4.75 2.19
C VAL A 329 -14.73 5.06 2.09
N GLY A 330 -14.03 4.53 1.09
CA GLY A 330 -12.63 4.86 0.83
C GLY A 330 -12.40 6.35 0.61
N VAL A 331 -13.23 6.98 -0.22
CA VAL A 331 -13.18 8.44 -0.46
C VAL A 331 -13.42 9.23 0.82
N VAL A 332 -14.39 8.83 1.66
CA VAL A 332 -14.65 9.48 2.96
C VAL A 332 -13.45 9.32 3.90
N ILE A 333 -12.81 8.15 3.94
CA ILE A 333 -11.58 7.92 4.72
C ILE A 333 -10.46 8.83 4.21
N GLY A 334 -10.30 8.96 2.89
CA GLY A 334 -9.31 9.86 2.30
C GLY A 334 -9.56 11.33 2.68
N LEU A 335 -10.79 11.82 2.54
CA LEU A 335 -11.19 13.17 2.91
C LEU A 335 -10.98 13.50 4.40
N THR A 336 -11.34 12.55 5.26
CA THR A 336 -11.16 12.73 6.71
C THR A 336 -9.70 12.66 7.10
N THR A 337 -8.90 11.81 6.45
CA THR A 337 -7.45 11.76 6.66
C THR A 337 -6.78 13.07 6.23
N ASP A 338 -7.10 13.59 5.04
CA ASP A 338 -6.64 14.90 4.54
C ASP A 338 -6.94 16.02 5.56
N PHE A 339 -8.14 16.03 6.14
CA PHE A 339 -8.52 17.00 7.17
C PHE A 339 -7.63 16.95 8.42
N PHE A 340 -7.20 15.76 8.86
CA PHE A 340 -6.39 15.60 10.06
C PHE A 340 -4.88 15.72 9.83
N THR A 341 -4.41 15.62 8.59
CA THR A 341 -2.95 15.59 8.30
C THR A 341 -2.44 16.73 7.44
N SER A 342 -3.30 17.39 6.66
CA SER A 342 -2.84 18.47 5.78
C SER A 342 -2.52 19.76 6.56
N GLY A 343 -1.45 20.46 6.17
CA GLY A 343 -0.97 21.68 6.83
C GLY A 343 -1.90 22.89 6.70
N ASP A 344 -2.82 22.86 5.73
CA ASP A 344 -3.82 23.92 5.52
C ASP A 344 -5.11 23.72 6.35
N LYS A 345 -5.16 22.69 7.21
CA LYS A 345 -6.35 22.33 7.99
C LYS A 345 -6.17 22.58 9.48
N GLY A 346 -7.30 22.79 10.15
CA GLY A 346 -7.35 23.17 11.57
C GLY A 346 -6.59 22.25 12.54
N PRO A 347 -6.68 20.91 12.46
CA PRO A 347 -5.96 20.01 13.38
C PRO A 347 -4.43 20.18 13.32
N THR A 348 -3.87 20.23 12.12
CA THR A 348 -2.42 20.39 11.90
C THR A 348 -1.96 21.79 12.30
N GLN A 349 -2.70 22.84 11.91
CA GLN A 349 -2.39 24.23 12.28
C GLN A 349 -2.37 24.42 13.79
N LYS A 350 -3.37 23.88 14.51
CA LYS A 350 -3.41 23.94 15.98
C LYS A 350 -2.27 23.17 16.64
N THR A 351 -1.83 22.07 16.03
CA THR A 351 -0.66 21.32 16.52
C THR A 351 0.62 22.13 16.32
N ALA A 352 0.77 22.84 15.20
CA ALA A 352 1.88 23.75 14.96
C ALA A 352 1.84 24.96 15.92
N GLU A 353 0.68 25.56 16.14
CA GLU A 353 0.48 26.64 17.13
C GLU A 353 0.86 26.19 18.56
N ALA A 354 0.50 24.95 18.93
CA ALA A 354 0.85 24.37 20.23
C ALA A 354 2.37 24.28 20.46
N SER A 355 3.17 24.15 19.39
CA SER A 355 4.63 24.12 19.47
C SER A 355 5.26 25.42 19.98
N ALA A 356 4.55 26.55 19.92
CA ALA A 356 5.00 27.80 20.55
C ALA A 356 5.11 27.68 22.09
N THR A 357 4.39 26.73 22.71
CA THR A 357 4.44 26.47 24.16
C THR A 357 5.52 25.45 24.54
N GLY A 358 5.96 24.63 23.58
CA GLY A 358 7.02 23.65 23.73
C GLY A 358 6.59 22.20 23.46
N PRO A 359 7.56 21.25 23.41
CA PRO A 359 7.35 19.91 22.87
C PRO A 359 6.26 19.08 23.58
N ALA A 360 6.10 19.25 24.88
CA ALA A 360 5.10 18.50 25.66
C ALA A 360 3.67 18.81 25.18
N VAL A 361 3.36 20.09 24.92
CA VAL A 361 2.03 20.51 24.46
C VAL A 361 1.81 20.11 23.00
N THR A 362 2.85 20.16 22.17
CA THR A 362 2.83 19.61 20.80
C THR A 362 2.46 18.14 20.78
N ILE A 363 3.14 17.32 21.58
CA ILE A 363 2.90 15.87 21.66
C ILE A 363 1.46 15.58 22.14
N ILE A 364 1.00 16.26 23.19
CA ILE A 364 -0.36 16.08 23.73
C ILE A 364 -1.40 16.42 22.66
N THR A 365 -1.22 17.55 21.96
CA THR A 365 -2.17 18.03 20.96
C THR A 365 -2.21 17.09 19.75
N GLY A 366 -1.05 16.74 19.20
CA GLY A 366 -0.94 15.83 18.06
C GLY A 366 -1.47 14.43 18.38
N PHE A 367 -1.14 13.87 19.55
CA PHE A 367 -1.66 12.58 19.99
C PHE A 367 -3.19 12.60 20.15
N SER A 368 -3.74 13.69 20.70
CA SER A 368 -5.19 13.85 20.87
C SER A 368 -5.92 13.87 19.52
N TYR A 369 -5.43 14.63 18.54
CA TYR A 369 -6.00 14.62 17.19
C TYR A 369 -5.83 13.26 16.49
N GLY A 370 -4.72 12.56 16.73
CA GLY A 370 -4.51 11.19 16.26
C GLY A 370 -5.54 10.20 16.82
N LEU A 371 -5.97 10.35 18.07
CA LEU A 371 -7.07 9.52 18.63
C LEU A 371 -8.43 9.88 18.03
N LEU A 372 -8.68 11.19 17.81
CA LEU A 372 -9.93 11.65 17.20
C LEU A 372 -10.07 11.22 15.73
N SER A 373 -8.96 11.13 15.00
CA SER A 373 -8.96 10.74 13.58
C SER A 373 -9.35 9.28 13.34
N VAL A 374 -9.37 8.44 14.38
CA VAL A 374 -9.78 7.02 14.30
C VAL A 374 -11.30 6.87 14.12
N LEU A 375 -12.09 7.81 14.62
CA LEU A 375 -13.55 7.68 14.64
C LEU A 375 -14.17 7.62 13.23
N PRO A 376 -13.88 8.55 12.29
CA PRO A 376 -14.52 8.51 10.98
C PRO A 376 -14.23 7.24 10.17
N PRO A 377 -12.99 6.71 10.11
CA PRO A 377 -12.72 5.44 9.44
C PRO A 377 -13.47 4.25 10.04
N LEU A 378 -13.51 4.10 11.38
CA LEU A 378 -14.21 2.99 12.01
C LEU A 378 -15.73 3.03 11.77
N VAL A 379 -16.32 4.22 11.89
CA VAL A 379 -17.74 4.44 11.57
C VAL A 379 -18.00 4.16 10.09
N GLY A 380 -17.11 4.61 9.21
CA GLY A 380 -17.17 4.35 7.77
C GLY A 380 -17.14 2.86 7.42
N ILE A 381 -16.24 2.09 8.04
CA ILE A 381 -16.15 0.63 7.87
C ILE A 381 -17.43 -0.05 8.37
N GLY A 382 -17.94 0.36 9.54
CA GLY A 382 -19.16 -0.21 10.12
C GLY A 382 -20.40 0.05 9.25
N ILE A 383 -20.62 1.31 8.86
CA ILE A 383 -21.73 1.71 7.99
C ILE A 383 -21.57 1.07 6.60
N GLY A 384 -20.37 1.08 6.03
CA GLY A 384 -20.07 0.46 4.74
C GLY A 384 -20.37 -1.04 4.71
N SER A 385 -19.94 -1.75 5.75
CA SER A 385 -20.24 -3.19 5.91
C SER A 385 -21.74 -3.43 6.02
N TRP A 386 -22.42 -2.66 6.86
CA TRP A 386 -23.86 -2.81 7.06
C TRP A 386 -24.66 -2.52 5.79
N LEU A 387 -24.35 -1.44 5.06
CA LEU A 387 -25.01 -1.10 3.81
C LEU A 387 -24.73 -2.13 2.72
N ALA A 388 -23.47 -2.55 2.54
CA ALA A 388 -23.10 -3.57 1.56
C ALA A 388 -23.80 -4.90 1.83
N HIS A 389 -23.88 -5.31 3.10
CA HIS A 389 -24.61 -6.50 3.53
C HIS A 389 -26.11 -6.38 3.24
N SER A 390 -26.74 -5.30 3.71
CA SER A 390 -28.19 -5.07 3.57
C SER A 390 -28.63 -4.96 2.10
N LEU A 391 -27.77 -4.42 1.22
CA LEU A 391 -28.04 -4.36 -0.21
C LEU A 391 -28.08 -5.75 -0.85
N CYS A 392 -27.25 -6.68 -0.39
CA CYS A 392 -27.07 -7.98 -1.05
C CYS A 392 -27.83 -9.13 -0.36
N GLU A 393 -28.17 -9.02 0.93
CA GLU A 393 -28.87 -10.09 1.67
C GLU A 393 -30.21 -10.50 1.03
N GLY A 394 -30.91 -9.54 0.42
CA GLY A 394 -32.18 -9.80 -0.26
C GLY A 394 -32.06 -10.53 -1.59
N ILE A 395 -30.86 -10.89 -2.05
CA ILE A 395 -30.65 -11.76 -3.23
C ILE A 395 -30.78 -13.23 -2.83
N GLY A 396 -30.24 -13.60 -1.65
CA GLY A 396 -30.25 -14.95 -1.14
C GLY A 396 -29.20 -15.20 -0.07
N PRO A 397 -29.10 -16.45 0.44
CA PRO A 397 -28.11 -16.85 1.43
C PRO A 397 -26.68 -16.59 0.93
N GLY A 398 -25.80 -16.10 1.81
CA GLY A 398 -24.38 -15.83 1.50
C GLY A 398 -24.11 -14.53 0.73
N TYR A 399 -25.09 -13.96 0.03
CA TYR A 399 -24.91 -12.73 -0.75
C TYR A 399 -24.62 -11.50 0.12
N GLY A 400 -25.16 -11.42 1.33
CA GLY A 400 -24.86 -10.31 2.24
C GLY A 400 -23.37 -10.21 2.57
N VAL A 401 -22.77 -11.32 2.99
CA VAL A 401 -21.32 -11.41 3.29
C VAL A 401 -20.47 -11.20 2.03
N TYR A 402 -20.89 -11.76 0.90
CA TYR A 402 -20.24 -11.51 -0.39
C TYR A 402 -20.27 -10.03 -0.77
N GLY A 403 -21.38 -9.33 -0.51
CA GLY A 403 -21.51 -7.88 -0.66
C GLY A 403 -20.49 -7.11 0.17
N VAL A 404 -20.26 -7.50 1.43
CA VAL A 404 -19.21 -6.91 2.28
C VAL A 404 -17.82 -7.10 1.67
N GLY A 405 -17.53 -8.30 1.13
CA GLY A 405 -16.27 -8.55 0.44
C GLY A 405 -16.10 -7.71 -0.82
N ILE A 406 -17.15 -7.61 -1.63
CA ILE A 406 -17.14 -6.77 -2.83
C ILE A 406 -16.97 -5.29 -2.47
N ALA A 407 -17.52 -4.82 -1.34
CA ALA A 407 -17.25 -3.48 -0.84
C ALA A 407 -15.78 -3.31 -0.43
N ALA A 408 -15.20 -4.29 0.27
CA ALA A 408 -13.78 -4.29 0.63
C ALA A 408 -12.89 -4.15 -0.63
N PHE A 409 -13.17 -4.95 -1.66
CA PHE A 409 -12.46 -4.90 -2.93
C PHE A 409 -12.72 -3.60 -3.69
N GLY A 410 -13.96 -3.12 -3.69
CA GLY A 410 -14.35 -1.83 -4.27
C GLY A 410 -13.52 -0.67 -3.75
N MET A 411 -13.17 -0.66 -2.46
CA MET A 411 -12.28 0.34 -1.88
C MET A 411 -10.87 0.33 -2.48
N LEU A 412 -10.33 -0.86 -2.81
CA LEU A 412 -9.00 -1.05 -3.40
C LEU A 412 -9.01 -1.09 -4.94
N SER A 413 -10.17 -0.90 -5.57
CA SER A 413 -10.30 -0.96 -7.03
C SER A 413 -9.41 0.04 -7.77
N ILE A 414 -9.20 1.23 -7.20
CA ILE A 414 -8.33 2.28 -7.74
C ILE A 414 -6.96 2.35 -7.06
N VAL A 415 -6.54 1.29 -6.36
CA VAL A 415 -5.33 1.31 -5.53
C VAL A 415 -4.06 1.64 -6.32
N GLY A 416 -4.01 1.33 -7.62
CA GLY A 416 -2.87 1.70 -8.47
C GLY A 416 -2.65 3.21 -8.55
N MET A 417 -3.73 3.99 -8.57
CA MET A 417 -3.69 5.45 -8.50
C MET A 417 -3.31 5.93 -7.09
N VAL A 418 -3.85 5.30 -6.05
CA VAL A 418 -3.53 5.64 -4.64
C VAL A 418 -2.04 5.43 -4.36
N ILE A 419 -1.46 4.29 -4.76
CA ILE A 419 -0.02 4.01 -4.65
C ILE A 419 0.80 5.03 -5.44
N ALA A 420 0.34 5.46 -6.62
CA ALA A 420 1.04 6.45 -7.42
C ALA A 420 1.20 7.80 -6.67
N SER A 421 0.13 8.26 -6.02
CA SER A 421 0.16 9.46 -5.17
C SER A 421 0.99 9.25 -3.90
N ASP A 422 1.01 8.05 -3.35
CA ASP A 422 1.78 7.74 -2.15
C ASP A 422 3.29 7.71 -2.44
N SER A 423 3.68 6.92 -3.44
CA SER A 423 5.08 6.79 -3.88
C SER A 423 5.64 8.09 -4.48
N PHE A 424 4.79 9.04 -4.87
CA PHE A 424 5.21 10.40 -5.20
C PHE A 424 5.89 11.10 -4.01
N GLY A 425 5.41 10.87 -2.78
CA GLY A 425 5.92 11.52 -1.58
C GLY A 425 7.41 11.24 -1.33
N PRO A 426 7.83 9.98 -1.14
CA PRO A 426 9.25 9.63 -0.95
C PRO A 426 10.18 10.11 -2.08
N ILE A 427 9.65 10.22 -3.30
CA ILE A 427 10.43 10.73 -4.45
C ILE A 427 10.61 12.26 -4.34
N GLY A 428 9.58 12.99 -3.91
CA GLY A 428 9.67 14.42 -3.63
C GLY A 428 10.61 14.73 -2.47
N ASP A 429 10.47 13.96 -1.39
CA ASP A 429 11.29 14.00 -0.18
C ASP A 429 12.79 13.82 -0.51
N ASN A 430 13.15 12.72 -1.16
CA ASN A 430 14.54 12.53 -1.60
C ASN A 430 15.02 13.55 -2.63
N ALA A 431 14.12 14.09 -3.46
CA ALA A 431 14.50 15.13 -4.39
C ALA A 431 14.91 16.40 -3.64
N LYS A 432 14.21 16.75 -2.55
CA LYS A 432 14.57 17.84 -1.61
C LYS A 432 15.95 17.57 -1.01
N GLY A 433 16.17 16.39 -0.42
CA GLY A 433 17.47 16.06 0.17
C GLY A 433 18.63 16.06 -0.83
N ILE A 434 18.41 15.56 -2.06
CA ILE A 434 19.40 15.65 -3.14
C ILE A 434 19.68 17.11 -3.54
N ALA A 435 18.67 17.97 -3.59
CA ALA A 435 18.83 19.38 -3.93
C ALA A 435 19.66 20.11 -2.87
N GLU A 436 19.38 19.88 -1.59
CA GLU A 436 20.11 20.47 -0.46
C GLU A 436 21.57 19.99 -0.43
N MET A 437 21.80 18.67 -0.48
CA MET A 437 23.15 18.10 -0.53
C MET A 437 23.95 18.52 -1.77
N SER A 438 23.26 18.85 -2.87
CA SER A 438 23.88 19.37 -4.10
C SER A 438 24.21 20.86 -4.03
N GLY A 439 23.74 21.60 -3.03
CA GLY A 439 23.87 23.06 -2.93
C GLY A 439 23.08 23.79 -4.01
N MET A 440 21.88 23.29 -4.36
CA MET A 440 20.97 23.98 -5.27
C MET A 440 20.43 25.26 -4.62
N LYS A 441 19.79 26.14 -5.41
CA LYS A 441 19.22 27.39 -4.89
C LYS A 441 18.05 27.10 -3.93
N SER A 442 17.87 27.96 -2.93
CA SER A 442 16.74 27.85 -1.98
C SER A 442 15.38 27.76 -2.67
N GLU A 443 15.16 28.50 -3.77
CA GLU A 443 13.92 28.43 -4.56
C GLU A 443 13.63 27.01 -5.10
N THR A 444 14.67 26.23 -5.42
CA THR A 444 14.52 24.83 -5.83
C THR A 444 14.09 23.96 -4.65
N VAL A 445 14.69 24.18 -3.48
CA VAL A 445 14.34 23.48 -2.24
C VAL A 445 12.92 23.81 -1.81
N ASP A 446 12.49 25.08 -1.88
CA ASP A 446 11.13 25.54 -1.58
C ASP A 446 10.07 24.87 -2.48
N ILE A 447 10.38 24.68 -3.77
CA ILE A 447 9.50 23.95 -4.70
C ILE A 447 9.36 22.49 -4.27
N LEU A 448 10.47 21.85 -3.88
CA LEU A 448 10.51 20.45 -3.48
C LEU A 448 9.85 20.24 -2.11
N ASP A 449 9.97 21.18 -1.19
CA ASP A 449 9.29 21.18 0.11
C ASP A 449 7.77 21.20 -0.03
N LYS A 450 7.24 21.94 -1.02
CA LYS A 450 5.81 21.87 -1.38
C LYS A 450 5.40 20.50 -1.91
N LEU A 451 6.28 19.83 -2.68
CA LEU A 451 6.01 18.48 -3.17
C LEU A 451 6.01 17.47 -2.02
N ASP A 452 6.98 17.58 -1.11
CA ASP A 452 7.08 16.72 0.08
C ASP A 452 5.87 16.89 1.01
N ALA A 453 5.48 18.13 1.32
CA ALA A 453 4.30 18.40 2.14
C ALA A 453 3.02 17.77 1.56
N ALA A 454 2.81 17.84 0.24
CA ALA A 454 1.71 17.16 -0.43
C ALA A 454 1.86 15.62 -0.41
N GLY A 455 3.10 15.13 -0.49
CA GLY A 455 3.47 13.74 -0.31
C GLY A 455 3.10 13.20 1.06
N ASN A 456 3.36 13.94 2.14
CA ASN A 456 3.05 13.56 3.51
C ASN A 456 1.55 13.34 3.74
N THR A 457 0.70 14.21 3.19
CA THR A 457 -0.75 14.01 3.19
C THR A 457 -1.17 12.79 2.35
N SER A 458 -0.55 12.59 1.18
CA SER A 458 -0.84 11.45 0.30
C SER A 458 -0.44 10.11 0.94
N LYS A 459 0.69 10.06 1.67
CA LYS A 459 1.14 8.94 2.51
C LYS A 459 0.09 8.59 3.58
N ALA A 460 -0.47 9.61 4.23
CA ALA A 460 -1.50 9.41 5.25
C ALA A 460 -2.80 8.87 4.64
N ILE A 461 -3.29 9.49 3.56
CA ILE A 461 -4.51 9.07 2.86
C ILE A 461 -4.41 7.59 2.47
N THR A 462 -3.29 7.19 1.88
CA THR A 462 -3.07 5.82 1.43
C THR A 462 -3.03 4.82 2.59
N LYS A 463 -2.40 5.16 3.71
CA LYS A 463 -2.48 4.36 4.94
C LYS A 463 -3.93 4.23 5.43
N GLY A 464 -4.71 5.30 5.35
CA GLY A 464 -6.15 5.28 5.62
C GLY A 464 -6.91 4.31 4.73
N PHE A 465 -6.68 4.34 3.40
CA PHE A 465 -7.26 3.40 2.44
C PHE A 465 -6.87 1.95 2.74
N ALA A 466 -5.58 1.68 3.02
CA ALA A 466 -5.09 0.35 3.35
C ALA A 466 -5.78 -0.21 4.61
N ILE A 467 -5.88 0.59 5.68
CA ILE A 467 -6.52 0.20 6.93
C ILE A 467 -8.04 0.02 6.76
N GLY A 468 -8.69 0.94 6.04
CA GLY A 468 -10.12 0.87 5.72
C GLY A 468 -10.47 -0.42 4.98
N ALA A 469 -9.69 -0.73 3.95
CA ALA A 469 -9.88 -1.93 3.14
C ALA A 469 -9.55 -3.19 3.91
N ALA A 470 -8.50 -3.18 4.74
CA ALA A 470 -8.16 -4.29 5.62
C ALA A 470 -9.29 -4.58 6.61
N GLY A 471 -9.90 -3.54 7.20
CA GLY A 471 -11.04 -3.68 8.11
C GLY A 471 -12.24 -4.39 7.47
N LEU A 472 -12.62 -4.00 6.25
CA LEU A 472 -13.68 -4.68 5.49
C LEU A 472 -13.26 -6.10 5.06
N THR A 473 -12.01 -6.26 4.61
CA THR A 473 -11.47 -7.54 4.12
C THR A 473 -11.41 -8.58 5.24
N VAL A 474 -11.04 -8.20 6.46
CA VAL A 474 -11.00 -9.10 7.62
C VAL A 474 -12.39 -9.67 7.93
N ILE A 475 -13.47 -8.89 7.76
CA ILE A 475 -14.84 -9.40 7.94
C ILE A 475 -15.12 -10.51 6.93
N SER A 476 -14.73 -10.31 5.67
CA SER A 476 -14.88 -11.31 4.61
C SER A 476 -14.01 -12.56 4.82
N ILE A 477 -12.76 -12.38 5.25
CA ILE A 477 -11.87 -13.49 5.60
C ILE A 477 -12.41 -14.27 6.79
N LEU A 478 -12.93 -13.60 7.82
CA LEU A 478 -13.51 -14.26 8.99
C LEU A 478 -14.74 -15.08 8.61
N ALA A 479 -15.58 -14.56 7.71
CA ALA A 479 -16.71 -15.31 7.19
C ALA A 479 -16.24 -16.51 6.35
N ALA A 480 -15.28 -16.33 5.44
CA ALA A 480 -14.70 -17.44 4.68
C ALA A 480 -14.07 -18.51 5.59
N TYR A 481 -13.38 -18.09 6.66
CA TYR A 481 -12.82 -18.98 7.67
C TYR A 481 -13.91 -19.78 8.38
N LYS A 482 -14.99 -19.12 8.81
CA LYS A 482 -16.12 -19.79 9.45
C LYS A 482 -16.69 -20.89 8.54
N GLU A 483 -16.91 -20.59 7.27
CA GLU A 483 -17.47 -21.56 6.33
C GLU A 483 -16.56 -22.78 6.14
N VAL A 484 -15.24 -22.55 6.00
CA VAL A 484 -14.26 -23.64 5.92
C VAL A 484 -14.24 -24.47 7.21
N ALA A 485 -14.30 -23.80 8.36
CA ALA A 485 -14.32 -24.47 9.66
C ALA A 485 -15.61 -25.29 9.88
N ASP A 486 -16.78 -24.76 9.52
CA ASP A 486 -18.07 -25.44 9.62
C ASP A 486 -18.08 -26.72 8.77
N ALA A 487 -17.55 -26.63 7.54
CA ALA A 487 -17.42 -27.78 6.66
C ALA A 487 -16.50 -28.88 7.23
N GLN A 488 -15.39 -28.50 7.89
CA GLN A 488 -14.42 -29.45 8.45
C GLN A 488 -14.86 -30.03 9.80
N LEU A 489 -15.54 -29.24 10.63
CA LEU A 489 -15.95 -29.63 11.98
C LEU A 489 -17.31 -30.36 12.02
N HIS A 490 -18.01 -30.43 10.88
CA HIS A 490 -19.39 -30.95 10.78
C HIS A 490 -20.34 -30.33 11.82
N GLY A 491 -20.15 -29.03 12.10
CA GLY A 491 -20.89 -28.29 13.12
C GLY A 491 -21.06 -26.82 12.72
N SER A 492 -21.78 -26.06 13.54
CA SER A 492 -21.90 -24.61 13.36
C SER A 492 -21.00 -23.88 14.34
N LEU A 493 -19.93 -23.29 13.83
CA LEU A 493 -19.02 -22.41 14.55
C LEU A 493 -19.71 -21.07 14.75
N THR A 494 -19.91 -20.71 16.02
CA THR A 494 -20.42 -19.39 16.40
C THR A 494 -19.33 -18.61 17.13
N PHE A 495 -19.13 -17.36 16.73
CA PHE A 495 -18.25 -16.42 17.45
C PHE A 495 -19.03 -15.73 18.57
N ASP A 496 -19.52 -16.51 19.52
CA ASP A 496 -20.24 -15.96 20.67
C ASP A 496 -19.25 -15.36 21.67
N LEU A 497 -19.29 -14.03 21.86
CA LEU A 497 -18.47 -13.34 22.85
C LEU A 497 -18.77 -13.77 24.28
N MET A 498 -19.95 -14.36 24.56
CA MET A 498 -20.26 -14.94 25.87
C MET A 498 -19.54 -16.27 26.12
N ASN A 499 -18.96 -16.90 25.09
CA ASN A 499 -18.08 -18.05 25.26
C ASN A 499 -16.73 -17.58 25.83
N PRO A 500 -16.29 -18.06 27.01
CA PRO A 500 -15.03 -17.63 27.61
C PRO A 500 -13.79 -17.87 26.74
N VAL A 501 -13.79 -18.90 25.88
CA VAL A 501 -12.68 -19.20 24.97
C VAL A 501 -12.60 -18.18 23.84
N VAL A 502 -13.75 -17.78 23.28
CA VAL A 502 -13.84 -16.74 22.25
C VAL A 502 -13.45 -15.38 22.85
N MET A 503 -13.95 -15.06 24.05
CA MET A 503 -13.59 -13.83 24.77
C MET A 503 -12.09 -13.76 25.08
N ALA A 504 -11.49 -14.85 25.54
CA ALA A 504 -10.05 -14.92 25.80
C ALA A 504 -9.23 -14.68 24.51
N GLY A 505 -9.63 -15.30 23.40
CA GLY A 505 -9.05 -15.05 22.09
C GLY A 505 -9.19 -13.58 21.65
N ALA A 506 -10.35 -12.97 21.87
CA ALA A 506 -10.61 -11.57 21.55
C ALA A 506 -9.72 -10.62 22.37
N PHE A 507 -9.56 -10.84 23.68
CA PHE A 507 -8.68 -10.02 24.53
C PHE A 507 -7.21 -10.13 24.11
N ILE A 508 -6.73 -11.34 23.82
CA ILE A 508 -5.37 -11.54 23.29
C ILE A 508 -5.24 -10.79 21.96
N GLY A 509 -6.21 -10.94 21.05
CA GLY A 509 -6.25 -10.27 19.76
C GLY A 509 -6.19 -8.74 19.87
N VAL A 510 -6.97 -8.13 20.76
CA VAL A 510 -6.97 -6.67 21.02
C VAL A 510 -5.62 -6.20 21.59
N ALA A 511 -4.94 -7.04 22.37
CA ALA A 511 -3.62 -6.71 22.92
C ALA A 511 -2.47 -6.84 21.90
N MET A 512 -2.64 -7.61 20.81
CA MET A 512 -1.55 -7.84 19.85
C MET A 512 -1.08 -6.57 19.12
N PRO A 513 -1.94 -5.70 18.56
CA PRO A 513 -1.49 -4.46 17.92
C PRO A 513 -0.66 -3.53 18.82
N PRO A 514 -1.07 -3.17 20.06
CA PRO A 514 -0.25 -2.31 20.92
C PRO A 514 1.06 -2.99 21.35
N VAL A 515 1.06 -4.30 21.59
CA VAL A 515 2.29 -5.06 21.90
C VAL A 515 3.26 -5.03 20.73
N PHE A 516 2.76 -5.28 19.52
CA PHE A 516 3.57 -5.25 18.30
C PHE A 516 4.14 -3.84 18.05
N SER A 517 3.31 -2.81 18.19
CA SER A 517 3.74 -1.40 18.11
C SER A 517 4.83 -1.05 19.12
N ALA A 518 4.71 -1.52 20.38
CA ALA A 518 5.72 -1.31 21.40
C ALA A 518 7.07 -1.97 21.03
N LEU A 519 7.05 -3.20 20.51
CA LEU A 519 8.26 -3.89 20.07
C LEU A 519 8.97 -3.15 18.92
N LEU A 520 8.20 -2.62 17.96
CA LEU A 520 8.75 -1.82 16.87
C LEU A 520 9.33 -0.49 17.38
N MET A 521 8.61 0.25 18.22
CA MET A 521 9.07 1.52 18.78
C MET A 521 10.34 1.36 19.63
N LEU A 522 10.40 0.32 20.47
CA LEU A 522 11.61 -0.01 21.24
C LEU A 522 12.77 -0.48 20.34
N GLY A 523 12.46 -1.09 19.19
CA GLY A 523 13.43 -1.41 18.15
C GLY A 523 14.06 -0.15 17.56
N VAL A 524 13.24 0.80 17.10
CA VAL A 524 13.68 2.08 16.54
C VAL A 524 14.46 2.87 17.59
N GLY A 525 13.95 3.03 18.80
CA GLY A 525 14.59 3.83 19.85
C GLY A 525 16.01 3.36 20.20
N ARG A 526 16.22 2.04 20.30
CA ARG A 526 17.56 1.47 20.57
C ARG A 526 18.56 1.74 19.44
N ASN A 527 18.10 1.69 18.19
CA ASN A 527 18.96 1.93 17.04
C ASN A 527 19.23 3.44 16.86
N ALA A 528 18.22 4.28 17.08
CA ALA A 528 18.33 5.73 16.98
C ALA A 528 19.35 6.26 17.99
N GLN A 529 19.36 5.77 19.23
CA GLN A 529 20.38 6.17 20.23
C GLN A 529 21.81 5.93 19.76
N ARG A 530 22.09 4.76 19.17
CA ARG A 530 23.42 4.45 18.63
C ARG A 530 23.79 5.37 17.48
N MET A 531 22.83 5.68 16.61
CA MET A 531 23.10 6.53 15.46
C MET A 531 23.26 8.00 15.88
N ILE A 532 22.49 8.48 16.84
CA ILE A 532 22.67 9.81 17.47
C ILE A 532 24.09 9.94 18.05
N GLU A 533 24.56 8.93 18.80
CA GLU A 533 25.93 8.93 19.34
C GLU A 533 26.98 8.96 18.24
N GLU A 534 26.77 8.24 17.14
CA GLU A 534 27.69 8.23 16.01
C GLU A 534 27.70 9.57 15.25
N VAL A 535 26.55 10.19 15.02
CA VAL A 535 26.46 11.52 14.40
C VAL A 535 27.16 12.56 15.27
N ARG A 536 26.92 12.55 16.59
CA ARG A 536 27.61 13.42 17.57
C ARG A 536 29.11 13.18 17.64
N ARG A 537 29.59 11.96 17.36
CA ARG A 537 31.02 11.62 17.37
C ARG A 537 31.75 12.14 16.13
N GLN A 538 31.04 12.30 15.01
CA GLN A 538 31.61 12.79 13.76
C GLN A 538 31.63 14.32 13.67
N PHE A 539 30.65 14.99 14.27
CA PHE A 539 30.71 16.43 14.56
C PHE A 539 31.75 16.72 15.65
#